data_AF-A0A5C8F558-F1
#
_entry.id   AF-A0A5C8F558-F1
#
_cell.length_a   1.000
_cell.length_b   1.000
_cell.length_c   1.000
_cell.angle_alpha   90.00
_cell.angle_beta   90.00
_cell.angle_gamma   90.00
#
_symmetry.space_group_name_H-M   'P 1'
#
loop_
_entity.id
_entity.type
_entity.pdbx_description
1 polymer ?
#
loop_
_entity_poly.entity_id
_entity_poly.type
_entity_poly.pdbx_seq_one_letter_code
_entity_poly.pdbx_strand_id
1 'polypeptide(L)'
;MKSKQIIIMLLSFIILFAISCKNDDKTGGGDVIQTNINSNHPPAGSYTYLGSTNTNNYSTHTVSHSAGACKIAGIGSPSISSALEYEITIKSWLNYSTATNLNYVGTSHGGEYTITKPTSRTLDSFDVIYDITNESIEVYFRTQDGKYYSTFELKKVN
;
A
#
# COMPACT_ATOMS: atom_id res chain seq x y z
N MET A 1 56.63 -10.89 -7.60
CA MET A 1 56.10 -9.54 -7.91
C MET A 1 54.88 -9.54 -8.84
N LYS A 2 54.66 -10.58 -9.67
CA LYS A 2 53.49 -10.66 -10.57
C LYS A 2 52.14 -10.98 -9.88
N SER A 3 52.15 -11.66 -8.73
CA SER A 3 50.91 -12.02 -8.00
C SER A 3 50.26 -10.84 -7.26
N LYS A 4 51.05 -9.92 -6.68
CA LYS A 4 50.52 -8.75 -5.95
C LYS A 4 49.82 -7.74 -6.88
N GLN A 5 50.30 -7.60 -8.13
CA GLN A 5 49.64 -6.80 -9.16
C GLN A 5 48.28 -7.37 -9.58
N ILE A 6 48.16 -8.70 -9.66
CA ILE A 6 46.90 -9.36 -10.03
C ILE A 6 45.83 -9.16 -8.96
N ILE A 7 46.19 -9.24 -7.67
CA ILE A 7 45.24 -9.05 -6.56
C ILE A 7 44.72 -7.60 -6.53
N ILE A 8 45.59 -6.60 -6.72
CA ILE A 8 45.18 -5.19 -6.75
C ILE A 8 44.30 -4.91 -7.96
N MET A 9 44.62 -5.48 -9.13
CA MET A 9 43.81 -5.35 -10.34
C MET A 9 42.42 -5.98 -10.19
N LEU A 10 42.34 -7.13 -9.50
CA LEU A 10 41.08 -7.82 -9.21
C LEU A 10 40.22 -7.02 -8.21
N LEU A 11 40.83 -6.48 -7.16
CA LEU A 11 40.13 -5.71 -6.13
C LEU A 11 39.56 -4.39 -6.69
N SER A 12 40.29 -3.72 -7.60
CA SER A 12 39.78 -2.54 -8.30
C SER A 12 38.59 -2.86 -9.22
N PHE A 13 38.57 -4.04 -9.85
CA PHE A 13 37.46 -4.46 -10.71
C PHE A 13 36.18 -4.73 -9.91
N ILE A 14 36.28 -5.31 -8.71
CA ILE A 14 35.13 -5.58 -7.83
C ILE A 14 34.48 -4.27 -7.35
N ILE A 15 35.29 -3.23 -7.06
CA ILE A 15 34.77 -1.91 -6.66
C ILE A 15 34.10 -1.20 -7.85
N LEU A 16 34.63 -1.32 -9.07
CA LEU A 16 34.00 -0.78 -10.28
C LEU A 16 32.65 -1.44 -10.61
N PHE A 17 32.53 -2.77 -10.44
CA PHE A 17 31.26 -3.48 -10.60
C PHE A 17 30.25 -3.14 -9.48
N ALA A 18 30.70 -2.84 -8.25
CA ALA A 18 29.82 -2.42 -7.16
C ALA A 18 29.23 -1.01 -7.34
N ILE A 19 29.92 -0.12 -8.07
CA ILE A 19 29.39 1.22 -8.43
C ILE A 19 28.49 1.14 -9.69
N SER A 20 28.64 0.09 -10.51
CA SER A 20 27.83 -0.15 -11.72
C SER A 20 26.43 -0.75 -11.44
N CYS A 21 26.01 -0.85 -10.18
CA CYS A 21 24.59 -0.97 -9.81
C CYS A 21 24.05 0.35 -9.24
N LYS A 22 24.57 1.50 -9.69
CA LYS A 22 23.80 2.73 -9.67
C LYS A 22 22.83 2.65 -10.84
N ASN A 23 21.57 2.42 -10.49
CA ASN A 23 20.44 2.31 -11.38
C ASN A 23 20.24 3.65 -12.11
N ASP A 24 20.97 3.88 -13.20
CA ASP A 24 20.72 4.95 -14.17
C ASP A 24 19.97 4.41 -15.40
N ASP A 25 19.30 3.26 -15.28
CA ASP A 25 18.41 2.75 -16.31
C ASP A 25 16.98 3.27 -16.07
N LYS A 26 16.78 4.50 -16.53
CA LYS A 26 15.50 4.89 -17.12
C LYS A 26 15.25 3.99 -18.33
N THR A 27 14.53 2.91 -18.14
CA THR A 27 13.87 2.18 -19.24
C THR A 27 12.40 2.00 -18.93
N GLY A 28 11.60 2.91 -19.49
CA GLY A 28 10.15 2.88 -19.42
C GLY A 28 9.59 4.27 -19.69
N GLY A 29 9.57 4.69 -20.96
CA GLY A 29 8.92 5.94 -21.37
C GLY A 29 7.42 5.90 -21.04
N GLY A 30 6.96 6.94 -20.36
CA GLY A 30 5.56 7.12 -19.99
C GLY A 30 5.46 7.85 -18.67
N ASP A 31 5.34 9.17 -18.76
CA ASP A 31 5.01 10.13 -17.69
C ASP A 31 5.78 9.98 -16.36
N VAL A 32 6.65 10.94 -16.06
CA VAL A 32 7.24 11.06 -14.72
C VAL A 32 6.13 11.49 -13.78
N ILE A 33 5.41 10.51 -13.26
CA ILE A 33 4.66 10.69 -12.04
C ILE A 33 5.71 11.00 -10.98
N GLN A 34 5.78 12.26 -10.59
CA GLN A 34 6.51 12.70 -9.42
C GLN A 34 5.90 11.98 -8.21
N THR A 35 6.48 10.84 -7.86
CA THR A 35 6.01 9.95 -6.81
C THR A 35 6.67 10.40 -5.51
N ASN A 36 5.91 11.08 -4.67
CA ASN A 36 6.37 11.42 -3.33
C ASN A 36 5.93 10.29 -2.39
N ILE A 37 6.90 9.59 -1.79
CA ILE A 37 6.62 8.60 -0.76
C ILE A 37 6.39 9.36 0.56
N ASN A 38 5.22 9.22 1.19
CA ASN A 38 4.87 9.94 2.42
C ASN A 38 4.33 9.03 3.54
N SER A 39 4.39 9.53 4.77
CA SER A 39 3.87 8.87 5.99
C SER A 39 2.53 9.47 6.45
N ASN A 40 1.78 10.14 5.57
CA ASN A 40 0.49 10.76 5.91
C ASN A 40 -0.59 9.67 6.05
N HIS A 41 -0.51 8.96 7.17
CA HIS A 41 -1.45 7.92 7.53
C HIS A 41 -2.81 8.52 7.91
N PRO A 42 -3.91 7.82 7.60
CA PRO A 42 -5.21 8.14 8.20
C PRO A 42 -5.09 8.16 9.74
N PRO A 43 -5.81 9.04 10.45
CA PRO A 43 -5.78 9.09 11.91
C PRO A 43 -6.13 7.73 12.55
N ALA A 44 -5.48 7.38 13.65
CA ALA A 44 -5.85 6.17 14.38
C ALA A 44 -7.28 6.29 14.95
N GLY A 45 -8.04 5.19 14.93
CA GLY A 45 -9.41 5.14 15.45
C GLY A 45 -10.29 4.09 14.78
N SER A 46 -11.58 4.15 15.11
CA SER A 46 -12.62 3.33 14.50
C SER A 46 -13.19 4.03 13.27
N TYR A 47 -13.54 3.26 12.24
CA TYR A 47 -14.03 3.75 10.96
C TYR A 47 -15.29 2.99 10.53
N THR A 48 -16.25 3.72 9.96
CA THR A 48 -17.51 3.17 9.42
C THR A 48 -17.91 3.90 8.13
N TYR A 49 -18.82 3.30 7.37
CA TYR A 49 -19.40 3.93 6.19
C TYR A 49 -20.53 4.91 6.59
N LEU A 50 -20.41 6.20 6.23
CA LEU A 50 -21.36 7.26 6.65
C LEU A 50 -22.65 7.36 5.80
N GLY A 51 -22.76 6.61 4.70
CA GLY A 51 -23.93 6.70 3.80
C GLY A 51 -25.22 6.03 4.30
N SER A 52 -25.31 5.59 5.56
CA SER A 52 -26.45 4.79 6.03
C SER A 52 -26.94 5.22 7.42
N THR A 53 -28.21 5.60 7.49
CA THR A 53 -28.94 6.00 8.72
C THR A 53 -29.32 4.82 9.62
N ASN A 54 -28.86 3.60 9.33
CA ASN A 54 -29.20 2.38 10.06
C ASN A 54 -27.95 1.77 10.72
N THR A 55 -27.85 1.93 12.04
CA THR A 55 -26.71 1.59 12.92
C THR A 55 -26.41 0.09 13.09
N ASN A 56 -27.13 -0.81 12.42
CA ASN A 56 -27.22 -2.22 12.88
C ASN A 56 -26.53 -3.25 11.97
N ASN A 57 -25.84 -2.88 10.88
CA ASN A 57 -25.38 -3.89 9.90
C ASN A 57 -24.08 -3.60 9.13
N TYR A 58 -23.16 -2.77 9.65
CA TYR A 58 -21.82 -2.67 9.05
C TYR A 58 -20.71 -2.86 10.08
N SER A 59 -19.65 -3.56 9.64
CA SER A 59 -18.53 -3.97 10.47
C SER A 59 -17.67 -2.76 10.81
N THR A 60 -17.28 -2.60 12.07
CA THR A 60 -16.32 -1.56 12.46
C THR A 60 -14.96 -1.88 11.86
N HIS A 61 -14.39 -0.90 11.17
CA HIS A 61 -13.01 -0.95 10.68
C HIS A 61 -12.11 -0.21 11.65
N THR A 62 -10.83 -0.55 11.68
CA THR A 62 -9.88 0.06 12.62
C THR A 62 -8.62 0.52 11.89
N VAL A 63 -8.12 1.67 12.31
CA VAL A 63 -6.80 2.18 11.98
C VAL A 63 -6.00 2.28 13.26
N SER A 64 -4.82 1.66 13.29
CA SER A 64 -3.88 1.73 14.41
C SER A 64 -2.49 2.10 13.90
N HIS A 65 -1.70 2.81 14.71
CA HIS A 65 -0.35 3.21 14.35
C HIS A 65 0.66 2.49 15.23
N SER A 66 1.76 2.01 14.63
CA SER A 66 2.86 1.39 15.36
C SER A 66 4.16 1.58 14.58
N ALA A 67 5.21 2.04 15.27
CA ALA A 67 6.56 2.20 14.71
C ALA A 67 6.60 2.94 13.34
N GLY A 68 5.77 3.97 13.17
CA GLY A 68 5.72 4.76 11.93
C GLY A 68 4.91 4.14 10.78
N ALA A 69 4.35 2.94 10.97
CA ALA A 69 3.40 2.31 10.05
C ALA A 69 1.95 2.51 10.53
N CYS A 70 0.99 2.45 9.61
CA CYS A 70 -0.43 2.31 9.96
C CYS A 70 -0.94 0.93 9.58
N LYS A 71 -1.78 0.36 10.44
CA LYS A 71 -2.47 -0.89 10.19
C LYS A 71 -3.95 -0.61 10.05
N ILE A 72 -4.52 -1.06 8.94
CA ILE A 72 -5.94 -0.94 8.60
C ILE A 72 -6.53 -2.35 8.57
N ALA A 73 -7.56 -2.58 9.37
CA ALA A 73 -8.23 -3.87 9.48
C ALA A 73 -9.75 -3.73 9.47
N GLY A 74 -10.44 -4.72 8.93
CA GLY A 74 -11.89 -4.74 8.89
C GLY A 74 -12.43 -5.82 7.95
N ILE A 75 -13.63 -5.59 7.43
CA ILE A 75 -14.31 -6.52 6.53
C ILE A 75 -14.71 -5.80 5.24
N GLY A 76 -14.13 -6.21 4.12
CA GLY A 76 -14.57 -5.79 2.78
C GLY A 76 -15.70 -6.69 2.31
N SER A 77 -16.68 -6.16 1.60
CA SER A 77 -17.85 -6.94 1.15
C SER A 77 -18.23 -6.59 -0.29
N PRO A 78 -18.53 -7.57 -1.16
CA PRO A 78 -19.25 -7.33 -2.41
C PRO A 78 -20.76 -7.12 -2.15
N SER A 79 -21.26 -7.71 -1.06
CA SER A 79 -22.65 -7.74 -0.58
C SER A 79 -22.67 -8.25 0.88
N ILE A 80 -23.79 -8.11 1.60
CA ILE A 80 -23.90 -8.46 3.04
C ILE A 80 -23.62 -9.96 3.33
N SER A 81 -23.82 -10.85 2.35
CA SER A 81 -23.71 -12.31 2.53
C SER A 81 -22.34 -12.92 2.19
N SER A 82 -21.35 -12.11 1.81
CA SER A 82 -20.02 -12.60 1.41
C SER A 82 -18.90 -11.66 1.87
N ALA A 83 -18.61 -11.69 3.17
CA ALA A 83 -17.55 -10.88 3.77
C ALA A 83 -16.13 -11.41 3.50
N LEU A 84 -15.15 -10.51 3.38
CA LEU A 84 -13.72 -10.79 3.38
C LEU A 84 -13.04 -10.00 4.49
N GLU A 85 -12.55 -10.69 5.50
CA GLU A 85 -11.74 -10.07 6.53
C GLU A 85 -10.37 -9.69 5.95
N TYR A 86 -9.91 -8.48 6.25
CA TYR A 86 -8.62 -7.97 5.82
C TYR A 86 -7.86 -7.31 6.97
N GLU A 87 -6.54 -7.36 6.85
CA GLU A 87 -5.60 -6.68 7.73
C GLU A 87 -4.36 -6.34 6.91
N ILE A 88 -4.11 -5.04 6.76
CA ILE A 88 -3.05 -4.48 5.93
C ILE A 88 -2.22 -3.56 6.81
N THR A 89 -0.91 -3.75 6.84
CA THR A 89 0.03 -2.80 7.45
C THR A 89 0.73 -2.03 6.34
N ILE A 90 0.61 -0.71 6.37
CA ILE A 90 1.12 0.24 5.39
C ILE A 90 2.29 0.97 6.03
N LYS A 91 3.47 0.81 5.44
CA LYS A 91 4.72 1.43 5.89
C LYS A 91 4.97 2.75 5.17
N SER A 92 4.60 2.83 3.89
CA SER A 92 4.71 4.05 3.13
C SER A 92 3.61 4.14 2.06
N TRP A 93 3.09 5.35 1.88
CA TRP A 93 2.10 5.65 0.85
C TRP A 93 2.78 6.24 -0.37
N LEU A 94 2.23 5.95 -1.54
CA LEU A 94 2.53 6.69 -2.75
C LEU A 94 1.56 7.87 -2.88
N ASN A 95 2.08 9.04 -3.21
CA ASN A 95 1.27 10.17 -3.68
C ASN A 95 1.70 10.58 -5.09
N TYR A 96 0.71 10.92 -5.92
CA TYR A 96 0.90 11.39 -7.27
C TYR A 96 0.86 12.92 -7.30
N SER A 97 1.77 13.58 -8.02
CA SER A 97 1.80 15.04 -8.15
C SER A 97 0.50 15.64 -8.72
N THR A 98 -0.25 14.87 -9.49
CA THR A 98 -1.55 15.27 -10.07
C THR A 98 -2.72 15.12 -9.11
N ALA A 99 -2.56 14.36 -8.03
CA ALA A 99 -3.59 14.09 -7.02
C ALA A 99 -2.98 14.15 -5.62
N THR A 100 -2.56 15.35 -5.21
CA THR A 100 -1.83 15.57 -3.94
C THR A 100 -2.67 15.30 -2.69
N ASN A 101 -3.99 15.21 -2.82
CA ASN A 101 -4.89 14.84 -1.74
C ASN A 101 -5.08 13.33 -1.55
N LEU A 102 -4.55 12.49 -2.46
CA LEU A 102 -4.78 11.05 -2.44
C LEU A 102 -3.48 10.30 -2.14
N ASN A 103 -3.53 9.48 -1.11
CA ASN A 103 -2.49 8.54 -0.76
C ASN A 103 -2.91 7.14 -1.19
N TYR A 104 -2.00 6.44 -1.86
CA TYR A 104 -2.26 5.13 -2.42
C TYR A 104 -1.28 4.10 -1.90
N VAL A 105 -1.75 2.87 -1.75
CA VAL A 105 -0.87 1.71 -1.62
C VAL A 105 -1.57 0.50 -2.21
N GLY A 106 -0.86 -0.34 -2.95
CA GLY A 106 -1.52 -1.42 -3.66
C GLY A 106 -0.76 -1.97 -4.84
N THR A 107 -1.33 -2.99 -5.45
CA THR A 107 -0.85 -3.58 -6.71
C THR A 107 -0.89 -2.61 -7.87
N SER A 108 -1.87 -1.70 -7.91
CA SER A 108 -2.04 -0.75 -9.04
C SER A 108 -1.22 0.52 -8.85
N HIS A 109 -0.83 0.82 -7.61
CA HIS A 109 -0.26 2.12 -7.24
C HIS A 109 1.10 2.04 -6.55
N GLY A 110 1.59 0.88 -6.10
CA GLY A 110 2.87 0.77 -5.38
C GLY A 110 2.75 1.09 -3.88
N GLY A 111 3.74 1.76 -3.29
CA GLY A 111 3.87 1.94 -1.84
C GLY A 111 4.40 0.69 -1.12
N GLU A 112 4.73 0.83 0.16
CA GLU A 112 5.23 -0.30 0.98
C GLU A 112 4.20 -0.79 1.97
N TYR A 113 3.94 -2.10 1.96
CA TYR A 113 2.92 -2.73 2.78
C TYR A 113 3.24 -4.19 3.09
N THR A 114 2.49 -4.74 4.04
CA THR A 114 2.37 -6.17 4.29
C THR A 114 0.91 -6.52 4.54
N ILE A 115 0.46 -7.64 3.99
CA ILE A 115 -0.91 -8.13 4.18
C ILE A 115 -0.86 -9.38 5.06
N THR A 116 -1.62 -9.37 6.15
CA THR A 116 -1.76 -10.52 7.06
C THR A 116 -3.12 -11.20 6.92
N LYS A 117 -4.14 -10.51 6.38
CA LYS A 117 -5.41 -11.11 5.96
C LYS A 117 -5.88 -10.53 4.61
N PRO A 118 -6.53 -11.33 3.75
CA PRO A 118 -7.02 -12.69 4.00
C PRO A 118 -5.90 -13.74 3.98
N THR A 119 -5.94 -14.71 4.92
CA THR A 119 -5.01 -15.86 4.95
C THR A 119 -5.52 -17.05 4.14
N SER A 120 -6.84 -17.15 3.95
CA SER A 120 -7.51 -18.29 3.32
C SER A 120 -7.71 -18.12 1.81
N ARG A 121 -7.27 -17.00 1.23
CA ARG A 121 -7.48 -16.65 -0.17
C ARG A 121 -6.25 -15.97 -0.74
N THR A 122 -5.87 -16.35 -1.96
CA THR A 122 -4.87 -15.63 -2.74
C THR A 122 -5.50 -14.43 -3.42
N LEU A 123 -4.81 -13.30 -3.34
CA LEU A 123 -5.22 -12.06 -4.00
C LEU A 123 -4.56 -11.96 -5.38
N ASP A 124 -5.34 -11.57 -6.39
CA ASP A 124 -4.82 -11.10 -7.68
C ASP A 124 -4.35 -9.65 -7.56
N SER A 125 -5.16 -8.83 -6.89
CA SER A 125 -4.88 -7.41 -6.70
C SER A 125 -5.48 -6.91 -5.39
N PHE A 126 -4.90 -5.85 -4.86
CA PHE A 126 -5.50 -5.06 -3.80
C PHE A 126 -5.04 -3.61 -3.92
N ASP A 127 -5.87 -2.67 -3.51
CA ASP A 127 -5.51 -1.26 -3.43
C ASP A 127 -6.18 -0.62 -2.21
N VAL A 128 -5.48 0.30 -1.58
CA VAL A 128 -5.98 1.16 -0.50
C VAL A 128 -5.77 2.59 -0.93
N ILE A 129 -6.82 3.39 -0.78
CA ILE A 129 -6.82 4.81 -1.08
C ILE A 129 -7.19 5.55 0.20
N TYR A 130 -6.39 6.54 0.57
CA TYR A 130 -6.72 7.50 1.61
C TYR A 130 -6.87 8.88 0.99
N ASP A 131 -8.08 9.43 1.05
CA ASP A 131 -8.35 10.80 0.68
C ASP A 131 -8.15 11.70 1.89
N ILE A 132 -7.10 12.52 1.83
CA ILE A 132 -6.71 13.45 2.90
C ILE A 132 -7.76 14.56 3.03
N THR A 133 -8.31 15.05 1.92
CA THR A 133 -9.28 16.16 1.93
C THR A 133 -10.59 15.73 2.59
N ASN A 134 -11.05 14.53 2.24
CA ASN A 134 -12.32 13.99 2.73
C ASN A 134 -12.17 13.16 4.00
N GLU A 135 -10.94 12.92 4.46
CA GLU A 135 -10.59 12.03 5.56
C GLU A 135 -11.24 10.64 5.46
N SER A 136 -11.29 10.08 4.25
CA SER A 136 -11.90 8.78 3.97
C SER A 136 -10.92 7.74 3.45
N ILE A 137 -11.19 6.49 3.82
CA ILE A 137 -10.40 5.33 3.40
C ILE A 137 -11.27 4.44 2.51
N GLU A 138 -10.69 3.97 1.42
CA GLU A 138 -11.25 2.94 0.56
C GLU A 138 -10.26 1.80 0.44
N VAL A 139 -10.78 0.58 0.44
CA VAL A 139 -9.99 -0.65 0.33
C VAL A 139 -10.65 -1.51 -0.72
N TYR A 140 -9.85 -2.04 -1.65
CA TYR A 140 -10.27 -2.87 -2.75
C TYR A 140 -9.45 -4.16 -2.77
N PHE A 141 -10.12 -5.28 -3.00
CA PHE A 141 -9.49 -6.58 -3.22
C PHE A 141 -10.11 -7.27 -4.42
N ARG A 142 -9.26 -7.95 -5.19
CA ARG A 142 -9.65 -8.95 -6.17
C ARG A 142 -8.96 -10.27 -5.82
N THR A 143 -9.75 -11.32 -5.67
CA THR A 143 -9.25 -12.67 -5.40
C THR A 143 -9.09 -13.46 -6.71
N GLN A 144 -8.21 -14.47 -6.70
CA GLN A 144 -7.96 -15.34 -7.86
C GLN A 144 -9.19 -16.09 -8.38
N ASP A 145 -10.21 -16.32 -7.52
CA ASP A 145 -11.51 -16.86 -7.93
C ASP A 145 -12.43 -15.82 -8.58
N GLY A 146 -11.90 -14.63 -8.91
CA GLY A 146 -12.58 -13.57 -9.65
C GLY A 146 -13.54 -12.73 -8.83
N LYS A 147 -13.55 -12.85 -7.50
CA LYS A 147 -14.42 -12.07 -6.63
C LYS A 147 -13.80 -10.73 -6.28
N TYR A 148 -14.68 -9.74 -6.12
CA TYR A 148 -14.32 -8.38 -5.76
C TYR A 148 -14.86 -8.06 -4.39
N TYR A 149 -14.04 -7.42 -3.56
CA TYR A 149 -14.43 -6.96 -2.24
C TYR A 149 -13.99 -5.53 -2.09
N SER A 150 -14.85 -4.69 -1.53
CA SER A 150 -14.48 -3.31 -1.27
C SER A 150 -15.06 -2.80 0.04
N THR A 151 -14.49 -1.68 0.48
CA THR A 151 -15.10 -0.79 1.46
C THR A 151 -15.38 0.53 0.77
N PHE A 152 -16.56 1.08 0.98
CA PHE A 152 -16.91 2.39 0.43
C PHE A 152 -16.72 3.45 1.51
N GLU A 153 -15.99 4.51 1.18
CA GLU A 153 -15.88 5.77 1.93
C GLU A 153 -15.91 5.60 3.47
N LEU A 154 -14.93 4.86 4.00
CA LEU A 154 -14.82 4.66 5.45
C LEU A 154 -14.38 5.97 6.10
N LYS A 155 -15.14 6.44 7.07
CA LYS A 155 -14.89 7.67 7.80
C LYS A 155 -14.70 7.38 9.27
N LYS A 156 -13.89 8.20 9.92
CA LYS A 156 -13.60 8.03 11.34
C LYS A 156 -14.86 8.29 12.17
N VAL A 157 -15.11 7.42 13.14
CA VAL A 157 -16.14 7.60 14.17
C VAL A 157 -15.47 8.23 15.39
N ASN A 158 -16.14 9.24 15.96
CA ASN A 158 -15.70 9.93 17.17
C ASN A 158 -15.93 9.11 18.43
#